data_AF-A0A8T4HPK7-F1
#
_entry.id   AF-A0A8T4HPK7-F1
#
_cell.length_a   1.000
_cell.length_b   1.000
_cell.length_c   1.000
_cell.angle_alpha   90.00
_cell.angle_beta   90.00
_cell.angle_gamma   90.00
#
_symmetry.space_group_name_H-M   'P 1'
#
loop_
_entity.id
_entity.type
_entity.pdbx_description
1 polymer ?
#
loop_
_entity_poly.entity_id
_entity_poly.type
_entity_poly.pdbx_seq_one_letter_code
_entity_poly.pdbx_strand_id
1 'polypeptide(L)'
;MTSPQTTPDTPETVAEATSECCSAHAATGEHGYTKNKDAHVKRLRRIEGQVRGLQRMVDEDVYCIDILTQVSASTKALQSFALQLLEEHLRHCVAHAALDGGAEMDAKVEEATAAIARLLRT
;
A
#
# COMPACT_ATOMS: atom_id res chain seq x y z
N MET A 1 -58.90 -5.45 -15.10
CA MET A 1 -58.73 -6.73 -14.39
C MET A 1 -57.46 -7.35 -14.93
N THR A 2 -56.32 -6.94 -14.37
CA THR A 2 -55.55 -7.65 -13.31
C THR A 2 -54.68 -8.75 -13.91
N SER A 3 -53.37 -8.49 -13.84
CA SER A 3 -52.19 -9.37 -14.03
C SER A 3 -52.29 -10.71 -13.26
N PRO A 4 -51.28 -11.63 -13.27
CA PRO A 4 -49.93 -11.52 -13.85
C PRO A 4 -49.38 -12.80 -14.52
N GLN A 5 -48.34 -12.63 -15.34
CA GLN A 5 -47.29 -13.65 -15.49
C GLN A 5 -46.06 -13.18 -14.71
N THR A 6 -45.59 -14.04 -13.82
CA THR A 6 -44.33 -13.92 -13.08
C THR A 6 -43.24 -14.58 -13.92
N THR A 7 -42.19 -13.84 -14.26
CA THR A 7 -40.89 -14.39 -14.66
C THR A 7 -39.88 -14.16 -13.55
N PRO A 8 -38.98 -15.12 -13.28
CA PRO A 8 -38.00 -14.99 -12.22
C PRO A 8 -36.89 -14.01 -12.60
N ASP A 9 -36.54 -13.23 -11.59
CA ASP A 9 -35.29 -12.54 -11.33
C ASP A 9 -34.08 -13.01 -12.15
N THR A 10 -33.41 -12.06 -12.79
CA THR A 10 -31.98 -12.15 -13.08
C THR A 10 -31.34 -10.89 -12.51
N PRO A 11 -30.65 -10.95 -11.37
CA PRO A 11 -29.68 -9.95 -10.99
C PRO A 11 -28.35 -10.32 -11.69
N GLU A 12 -27.33 -9.50 -11.87
CA GLU A 12 -27.06 -8.08 -11.70
C GLU A 12 -25.68 -7.91 -12.35
N THR A 13 -25.46 -6.76 -12.96
CA THR A 13 -24.26 -5.93 -12.76
C THR A 13 -22.88 -6.60 -12.84
N VAL A 14 -22.27 -6.53 -14.03
CA VAL A 14 -20.83 -6.75 -14.22
C VAL A 14 -20.07 -5.46 -13.86
N ALA A 15 -19.83 -5.18 -12.58
CA ALA A 15 -18.94 -4.08 -12.16
C ALA A 15 -18.58 -4.11 -10.65
N GLU A 16 -18.12 -5.22 -10.09
CA GLU A 16 -17.68 -5.22 -8.69
C GLU A 16 -16.60 -6.29 -8.46
N ALA A 17 -15.32 -5.90 -8.51
CA ALA A 17 -14.20 -6.78 -8.14
C ALA A 17 -12.95 -6.01 -7.67
N THR A 18 -13.12 -4.78 -7.16
CA THR A 18 -12.00 -3.97 -6.64
C THR A 18 -12.20 -3.48 -5.21
N SER A 19 -13.25 -3.92 -4.49
CA SER A 19 -13.69 -3.17 -3.31
C SER A 19 -14.23 -3.99 -2.12
N GLU A 20 -13.89 -5.27 -1.97
CA GLU A 20 -14.49 -6.06 -0.86
C GLU A 20 -13.62 -6.23 0.39
N CYS A 21 -12.33 -5.87 0.39
CA CYS A 21 -11.52 -5.94 1.61
C CYS A 21 -11.08 -4.57 2.17
N CYS A 22 -11.21 -3.48 1.41
CA CYS A 22 -11.00 -2.13 1.93
C CYS A 22 -12.25 -1.56 2.64
N SER A 23 -13.43 -2.14 2.40
CA SER A 23 -14.71 -1.60 2.86
C SER A 23 -15.06 -2.00 4.30
N ALA A 24 -14.53 -3.13 4.81
CA ALA A 24 -14.79 -3.58 6.17
C ALA A 24 -14.04 -2.76 7.25
N HIS A 25 -12.97 -2.03 6.88
CA HIS A 25 -12.19 -1.21 7.80
C HIS A 25 -12.50 0.30 7.76
N ALA A 26 -13.43 0.73 6.90
CA ALA A 26 -13.79 2.15 6.76
C ALA A 26 -14.62 2.70 7.93
N ALA A 27 -15.35 1.84 8.66
CA ALA A 27 -16.27 2.26 9.72
C ALA A 27 -15.59 2.63 11.06
N THR A 28 -14.32 2.25 11.28
CA THR A 28 -13.65 2.41 12.59
C THR A 28 -12.38 3.27 12.56
N GLY A 29 -11.97 3.81 11.41
CA GLY A 29 -10.84 4.75 11.31
C GLY A 29 -9.45 4.18 11.69
N GLU A 30 -9.34 2.87 11.88
CA GLU A 30 -8.12 2.23 12.35
C GLU A 30 -7.39 1.58 11.15
N HIS A 31 -6.69 2.41 10.37
CA HIS A 31 -5.79 1.89 9.36
C HIS A 31 -4.62 1.16 10.07
N GLY A 32 -4.18 0.02 9.56
CA GLY A 32 -3.12 -0.80 10.18
C GLY A 32 -1.80 -0.08 10.49
N TYR A 33 -1.58 1.14 9.99
CA TYR A 33 -0.41 1.98 10.29
C TYR A 33 -0.59 2.89 11.53
N THR A 34 -1.75 2.88 12.20
CA THR A 34 -2.10 3.91 13.20
C THR A 34 -1.18 3.90 14.42
N LYS A 35 -0.62 2.75 14.81
CA LYS A 35 0.33 2.64 15.93
C LYS A 35 1.73 3.22 15.61
N ASN A 36 2.11 3.28 14.33
CA ASN A 36 3.42 3.76 13.88
C ASN A 36 3.35 4.99 12.97
N LYS A 37 2.19 5.64 12.87
CA LYS A 37 1.93 6.78 11.98
C LYS A 37 2.99 7.89 12.13
N ASP A 38 3.33 8.25 13.36
CA ASP A 38 4.32 9.31 13.61
C ASP A 38 5.73 8.91 13.14
N ALA A 39 6.11 7.65 13.29
CA ALA A 39 7.39 7.13 12.80
C ALA A 39 7.44 7.15 11.26
N HIS A 40 6.35 6.73 10.61
CA HIS A 40 6.18 6.77 9.15
C HIS A 40 6.28 8.19 8.61
N VAL A 41 5.53 9.13 9.20
CA VAL A 41 5.58 10.56 8.84
C VAL A 41 6.98 11.13 9.06
N LYS A 42 7.65 10.79 10.16
CA LYS A 42 9.02 11.26 10.44
C LYS A 42 10.03 10.76 9.40
N ARG A 43 9.89 9.52 8.91
CA ARG A 43 10.73 8.99 7.82
C ARG A 43 10.47 9.73 6.51
N LEU A 44 9.21 9.94 6.15
CA LEU A 44 8.84 10.69 4.96
C LEU A 44 9.36 12.13 4.98
N ARG A 45 9.26 12.83 6.13
CA ARG A 45 9.85 14.18 6.30
C ARG A 45 11.37 14.19 6.10
N ARG A 46 12.07 13.12 6.50
CA ARG A 46 13.51 12.98 6.27
C ARG A 46 13.81 12.81 4.78
N ILE A 47 13.04 11.97 4.09
CA ILE A 47 13.16 11.73 2.65
C ILE A 47 12.89 13.01 1.86
N GLU A 48 11.84 13.75 2.22
CA GLU A 48 11.52 15.07 1.67
C GLU A 48 12.72 16.04 1.80
N GLY A 49 13.40 16.02 2.95
CA GLY A 49 14.64 16.77 3.16
C GLY A 49 15.79 16.34 2.24
N GLN A 50 15.90 15.05 1.92
CA GLN A 50 16.88 14.54 0.95
C GLN A 50 16.56 15.04 -0.46
N VAL A 51 15.29 15.02 -0.87
CA VAL A 51 14.84 15.55 -2.18
C VAL A 51 15.10 17.04 -2.31
N ARG A 52 14.81 17.83 -1.26
CA ARG A 52 15.22 19.25 -1.22
C ARG A 52 16.74 19.43 -1.30
N GLY A 53 17.51 18.49 -0.73
CA GLY A 53 18.95 18.46 -0.85
C GLY A 53 19.41 18.28 -2.30
N LEU A 54 18.80 17.35 -3.02
CA LEU A 54 19.06 17.13 -4.44
C LEU A 54 18.79 18.38 -5.28
N GLN A 55 17.70 19.10 -5.00
CA GLN A 55 17.40 20.37 -5.68
C GLN A 55 18.54 21.38 -5.51
N ARG A 56 19.01 21.60 -4.28
CA ARG A 56 20.15 22.49 -4.01
C ARG A 56 21.44 22.04 -4.70
N MET A 57 21.72 20.73 -4.69
CA MET A 57 22.91 20.21 -5.38
C MET A 57 22.88 20.49 -6.88
N VAL A 58 21.71 20.46 -7.51
CA VAL A 58 21.54 20.82 -8.92
C VAL A 58 21.69 22.34 -9.10
N ASP A 59 21.06 23.15 -8.25
CA ASP A 59 21.17 24.62 -8.31
C ASP A 59 22.61 25.12 -8.09
N GLU A 60 23.41 24.37 -7.34
CA GLU A 60 24.82 24.67 -7.02
C GLU A 60 25.83 24.01 -7.98
N ASP A 61 25.36 23.40 -9.08
CA ASP A 61 26.20 22.70 -10.07
C ASP A 61 27.15 21.64 -9.45
N VAL A 62 26.67 20.93 -8.42
CA VAL A 62 27.43 19.86 -7.76
C VAL A 62 27.75 18.72 -8.73
N TYR A 63 28.92 18.11 -8.54
CA TYR A 63 29.38 17.01 -9.38
C TYR A 63 28.35 15.87 -9.49
N CYS A 64 28.09 15.44 -10.72
CA CYS A 64 27.02 14.50 -11.04
C CYS A 64 27.09 13.19 -10.23
N ILE A 65 28.30 12.70 -9.92
CA ILE A 65 28.47 11.45 -9.13
C ILE A 65 27.99 11.62 -7.69
N ASP A 66 28.15 12.81 -7.09
CA ASP A 66 27.68 13.09 -5.74
C ASP A 66 26.14 13.19 -5.73
N ILE A 67 25.56 13.79 -6.77
CA ILE A 67 24.10 13.82 -6.97
C ILE A 67 23.56 12.38 -7.08
N LEU A 68 24.18 11.53 -7.91
CA LEU A 68 23.76 10.13 -8.07
C LEU A 68 23.90 9.31 -6.77
N THR A 69 24.91 9.62 -5.96
CA THR A 69 25.08 9.03 -4.63
C THR A 69 23.90 9.41 -3.71
N GLN A 70 23.50 10.68 -3.72
CA GLN A 70 22.39 11.16 -2.91
C GLN A 70 21.01 10.68 -3.42
N VAL A 71 20.85 10.52 -4.73
CA VAL A 71 19.68 9.85 -5.33
C VAL A 71 19.58 8.43 -4.78
N SER A 72 20.68 7.67 -4.83
CA SER A 72 20.73 6.30 -4.32
C SER A 72 20.38 6.21 -2.82
N ALA A 73 20.83 7.18 -2.02
CA ALA A 73 20.49 7.28 -0.61
C ALA A 73 18.98 7.54 -0.38
N SER A 74 18.36 8.36 -1.22
CA SER A 74 16.93 8.67 -1.16
C SER A 74 16.08 7.46 -1.57
N THR A 75 16.48 6.75 -2.63
CA THR A 75 15.82 5.52 -3.09
C THR A 75 15.87 4.43 -2.01
N LYS A 76 17.02 4.21 -1.37
CA LYS A 76 17.15 3.25 -0.26
C LYS A 76 16.26 3.61 0.93
N ALA A 77 16.11 4.89 1.24
CA ALA A 77 15.22 5.34 2.31
C ALA A 77 13.75 5.06 1.97
N LEU A 78 13.33 5.28 0.72
CA LEU A 78 11.98 4.93 0.24
C LEU A 78 11.73 3.42 0.26
N GLN A 79 12.68 2.61 -0.19
CA GLN A 79 12.60 1.15 -0.14
C GLN A 79 12.47 0.65 1.31
N SER A 80 13.26 1.20 2.24
CA SER A 80 13.16 0.88 3.66
C SER A 80 11.79 1.26 4.23
N PHE A 81 11.22 2.39 3.86
CA PHE A 81 9.88 2.79 4.27
C PHE A 81 8.80 1.84 3.72
N ALA A 82 8.87 1.48 2.44
CA ALA A 82 7.93 0.56 1.82
C ALA A 82 7.95 -0.82 2.49
N LEU A 83 9.14 -1.35 2.81
CA LEU A 83 9.28 -2.63 3.53
C LEU A 83 8.65 -2.57 4.93
N GLN A 84 8.74 -1.45 5.64
CA GLN A 84 8.11 -1.32 6.97
C GLN A 84 6.59 -1.30 6.90
N LEU A 85 6.00 -0.60 5.92
CA LEU A 85 4.56 -0.63 5.72
C LEU A 85 4.07 -2.04 5.37
N LEU A 86 4.82 -2.73 4.52
CA LEU A 86 4.53 -4.10 4.16
C LEU A 86 4.62 -5.05 5.36
N GLU A 87 5.66 -4.95 6.18
CA GLU A 87 5.80 -5.78 7.39
C GLU A 87 4.61 -5.59 8.33
N GLU A 88 4.19 -4.34 8.55
CA GLU A 88 3.03 -4.01 9.38
C GLU A 88 1.72 -4.55 8.77
N HIS A 89 1.57 -4.46 7.44
CA HIS A 89 0.44 -5.03 6.71
C HIS A 89 0.40 -6.56 6.83
N LEU A 90 1.51 -7.26 6.57
CA LEU A 90 1.60 -8.71 6.72
C LEU A 90 1.31 -9.15 8.15
N ARG A 91 1.86 -8.44 9.14
CA ARG A 91 1.68 -8.78 10.55
C ARG A 91 0.23 -8.62 11.01
N HIS A 92 -0.51 -7.65 10.49
CA HIS A 92 -1.91 -7.46 10.86
C HIS A 92 -2.84 -8.34 10.00
N CYS A 93 -2.68 -8.37 8.68
CA CYS A 93 -3.58 -9.10 7.79
C CYS A 93 -3.35 -10.62 7.82
N VAL A 94 -2.11 -11.11 7.84
CA VAL A 94 -1.85 -12.56 7.88
C VAL A 94 -2.10 -13.12 9.28
N ALA A 95 -1.80 -12.38 10.35
CA ALA A 95 -2.08 -12.86 11.70
C ALA A 95 -3.59 -12.91 12.02
N HIS A 96 -4.39 -11.98 11.48
CA HIS A 96 -5.84 -12.06 11.57
C HIS A 96 -6.40 -13.17 10.69
N ALA A 97 -5.98 -13.27 9.42
CA ALA A 97 -6.49 -14.28 8.52
C ALA A 97 -6.08 -15.72 8.91
N ALA A 98 -4.96 -15.90 9.63
CA ALA A 98 -4.56 -17.20 10.19
C ALA A 98 -5.53 -17.74 11.25
N LEU A 99 -6.38 -16.90 11.82
CA LEU A 99 -7.45 -17.31 12.73
C LEU A 99 -8.71 -17.74 11.98
N ASP A 100 -8.94 -17.19 10.78
CA ASP A 100 -10.15 -17.43 9.98
C ASP A 100 -9.96 -18.57 8.96
N GLY A 101 -8.74 -18.75 8.43
CA GLY A 101 -8.35 -19.84 7.53
C GLY A 101 -8.99 -19.81 6.12
N GLY A 102 -8.42 -20.56 5.17
CA GLY A 102 -9.03 -20.81 3.86
C GLY A 102 -8.67 -19.81 2.75
N ALA A 103 -9.48 -19.77 1.69
CA ALA A 103 -9.19 -19.05 0.44
C ALA A 103 -8.99 -17.52 0.60
N GLU A 104 -9.52 -16.94 1.67
CA GLU A 104 -9.32 -15.52 1.98
C GLU A 104 -7.88 -15.22 2.43
N MET A 105 -7.22 -16.17 3.13
CA MET A 105 -5.79 -16.05 3.46
C MET A 105 -4.94 -16.01 2.19
N ASP A 106 -5.19 -16.93 1.26
CA ASP A 106 -4.39 -17.07 0.04
C ASP A 106 -4.47 -15.80 -0.82
N ALA A 107 -5.66 -15.21 -0.96
CA ALA A 107 -5.86 -13.94 -1.66
C ALA A 107 -5.11 -12.78 -0.98
N LYS A 108 -5.09 -12.72 0.36
CA LYS A 108 -4.35 -11.69 1.12
C LYS A 108 -2.84 -11.83 0.97
N VAL A 109 -2.34 -13.06 0.99
CA VAL A 109 -0.92 -13.35 0.77
C VAL A 109 -0.50 -13.02 -0.67
N GLU A 110 -1.36 -13.31 -1.65
CA GLU A 110 -1.12 -12.97 -3.05
C GLU A 110 -1.05 -11.44 -3.27
N GLU A 111 -1.96 -10.68 -2.66
CA GLU A 111 -1.97 -9.22 -2.69
C GLU A 111 -0.65 -8.62 -2.13
N ALA A 112 -0.22 -9.10 -0.96
CA ALA A 112 1.03 -8.66 -0.35
C ALA A 112 2.27 -9.06 -1.20
N THR A 113 2.24 -10.25 -1.79
CA THR A 113 3.29 -10.75 -2.69
C THR A 113 3.39 -9.90 -3.96
N ALA A 114 2.25 -9.49 -4.54
CA ALA A 114 2.22 -8.61 -5.70
C ALA A 114 2.77 -7.20 -5.39
N ALA A 115 2.49 -6.67 -4.20
CA ALA A 115 3.06 -5.41 -3.72
C ALA A 115 4.59 -5.49 -3.57
N ILE A 116 5.10 -6.57 -2.97
CA ILE A 116 6.55 -6.86 -2.89
C ILE A 116 7.17 -6.92 -4.29
N ALA A 117 6.55 -7.64 -5.20
CA ALA A 117 7.07 -7.80 -6.55
C ALA A 117 7.18 -6.46 -7.29
N ARG A 118 6.25 -5.52 -7.06
CA ARG A 118 6.35 -4.15 -7.61
C ARG A 118 7.52 -3.39 -6.99
N LEU A 119 7.73 -3.51 -5.68
CA LEU A 119 8.82 -2.85 -4.97
C LEU A 119 10.22 -3.32 -5.41
N LEU A 120 10.36 -4.61 -5.74
CA LEU A 120 11.66 -5.19 -6.14
C LEU A 120 12.05 -4.91 -7.59
N ARG A 121 11.15 -4.33 -8.41
CA ARG A 121 11.43 -4.00 -9.82
C ARG A 121 11.93 -2.58 -10.05
N THR A 122 12.00 -1.75 -9.00
CA THR A 122 12.51 -0.37 -9.02
C THR A 122 13.94 -0.29 -8.53
#